data_AF-A0A920LFC5-F1
#
_entry.id   AF-A0A920LFC5-F1
#
_cell.length_a   1.000
_cell.length_b   1.000
_cell.length_c   1.000
_cell.angle_alpha   90.00
_cell.angle_beta   90.00
_cell.angle_gamma   90.00
#
_symmetry.space_group_name_H-M   'P 1'
#
loop_
_entity.id
_entity.type
_entity.pdbx_description
1 polymer ?
#
loop_
_entity_poly.entity_id
_entity_poly.type
_entity_poly.pdbx_seq_one_letter_code
_entity_poly.pdbx_strand_id
1 'polypeptide(L)'
;MCILRNDNDPLTKILTKMDISYDNVKDKFKTMINKSSSDDIIDYPSSSAFPDEKDETDDSSKNPFSSTQKSKSTSNTKTPVLDNFGRDITSLAEENKLDPVVGRDKEIQRVSQILSRRKKNNPLLIGEPGVGKSAIAEGLALRIIQKKFQGIVW
;
A
#
# COMPACT_ATOMS: atom_id res chain seq x y z
N MET A 1 3.35 21.69 4.88
CA MET A 1 1.96 22.06 5.22
C MET A 1 1.80 22.57 6.65
N CYS A 2 2.45 21.99 7.67
CA CYS A 2 2.24 22.43 9.07
C CYS A 2 2.74 23.84 9.41
N ILE A 3 3.68 24.41 8.64
CA ILE A 3 4.24 25.76 8.89
C ILE A 3 3.16 26.85 8.74
N LEU A 4 2.28 26.71 7.74
CA LEU A 4 1.19 27.67 7.47
C LEU A 4 -0.08 27.40 8.30
N ARG A 5 -0.06 26.41 9.22
CA ARG A 5 -1.20 26.04 10.06
C ARG A 5 -1.20 26.79 11.40
N ASN A 6 -0.07 27.38 11.77
CA ASN A 6 0.06 28.17 12.99
C ASN A 6 0.08 29.66 12.62
N ASP A 7 -1.01 30.36 12.96
CA ASP A 7 -1.20 31.79 12.65
C ASP A 7 -0.33 32.71 13.52
N ASN A 8 0.25 32.18 14.60
CA ASN A 8 1.11 32.91 15.52
C ASN A 8 2.59 32.93 15.10
N ASP A 9 2.96 32.24 14.02
CA ASP A 9 4.33 32.27 13.49
C ASP A 9 4.58 33.56 12.69
N PRO A 10 5.65 34.34 12.97
CA PRO A 10 6.07 35.47 12.16
C PRO A 10 6.18 35.16 10.66
N LEU A 11 6.55 33.93 10.30
CA LEU A 11 6.65 33.47 8.91
C LEU A 11 5.28 33.39 8.23
N THR A 12 4.26 32.90 8.93
CA THR A 12 2.88 32.84 8.41
C THR A 12 2.34 34.23 8.11
N LYS A 13 2.67 35.22 8.96
CA LYS A 13 2.29 36.63 8.77
C LYS A 13 2.97 37.29 7.56
N ILE A 14 4.25 36.95 7.31
CA ILE A 14 4.98 37.44 6.13
C ILE A 14 4.41 36.82 4.86
N LEU A 15 4.10 35.52 4.88
CA LEU A 15 3.57 34.79 3.73
C LEU A 15 2.13 35.22 3.38
N THR A 16 1.29 35.49 4.38
CA THR A 16 -0.05 36.08 4.16
C THR A 16 0.03 37.48 3.55
N LYS A 17 1.06 38.28 3.87
CA LYS A 17 1.30 39.58 3.23
C LYS A 17 1.70 39.45 1.74
N MET A 18 2.20 38.30 1.33
CA MET A 18 2.54 37.97 -0.06
C MET A 18 1.41 37.19 -0.78
N ASP A 19 0.18 37.20 -0.24
CA ASP A 19 -0.99 36.45 -0.73
C ASP A 19 -0.81 34.92 -0.76
N ILE A 20 0.12 34.39 0.05
CA ILE A 20 0.39 32.96 0.18
C ILE A 20 -0.34 32.43 1.41
N SER A 21 -1.57 31.93 1.18
CA SER A 21 -2.41 31.29 2.19
C SER A 21 -2.28 29.76 2.18
N TYR A 22 -2.59 29.14 3.31
CA TYR A 22 -2.58 27.68 3.47
C TYR A 22 -3.40 26.97 2.39
N ASP A 23 -4.61 27.44 2.12
CA ASP A 23 -5.52 26.82 1.15
C ASP A 23 -5.00 26.92 -0.28
N ASN A 24 -4.46 28.08 -0.67
CA ASN A 24 -3.85 28.28 -1.99
C ASN A 24 -2.66 27.34 -2.23
N VAL A 25 -1.80 27.17 -1.23
CA VAL A 25 -0.63 26.27 -1.30
C VAL A 25 -1.09 24.81 -1.28
N LYS A 26 -2.08 24.47 -0.46
CA LYS A 26 -2.66 23.12 -0.37
C LYS A 26 -3.27 22.68 -1.69
N ASP A 27 -4.04 23.54 -2.34
CA ASP A 27 -4.68 23.22 -3.61
C ASP A 27 -3.64 23.09 -4.73
N LYS A 28 -2.69 24.03 -4.81
CA LYS A 28 -1.59 23.95 -5.78
C LYS A 28 -0.73 22.70 -5.59
N PHE A 29 -0.46 22.32 -4.34
CA PHE A 29 0.30 21.11 -4.01
C PHE A 29 -0.47 19.84 -4.36
N LYS A 30 -1.77 19.76 -4.07
CA LYS A 30 -2.63 18.64 -4.51
C LYS A 30 -2.67 18.50 -6.03
N THR A 31 -2.78 19.62 -6.75
CA THR A 31 -2.75 19.61 -8.21
C THR A 31 -1.38 19.17 -8.75
N MET A 32 -0.28 19.59 -8.13
CA MET A 32 1.07 19.16 -8.52
C MET A 32 1.30 17.67 -8.26
N ILE A 33 0.90 17.14 -7.11
CA ILE A 33 1.00 15.70 -6.81
C ILE A 33 0.21 14.88 -7.83
N ASN A 34 -1.04 15.24 -8.12
CA ASN A 34 -1.87 14.47 -9.05
C ASN A 34 -1.35 14.53 -10.49
N LYS A 35 -0.71 15.64 -10.88
CA LYS A 35 -0.12 15.82 -12.22
C LYS A 35 1.25 15.15 -12.39
N SER A 36 1.89 14.74 -11.30
CA SER A 36 3.24 14.14 -11.27
C SER A 36 3.16 12.64 -10.98
N SER A 37 2.21 11.93 -11.59
CA SER A 37 2.02 10.48 -11.40
C SER A 37 3.16 9.66 -12.02
N SER A 38 4.32 9.65 -11.37
CA SER A 38 5.35 8.59 -11.39
C SER A 38 6.45 8.96 -10.39
N ASP A 39 6.59 8.13 -9.37
CA ASP A 39 7.68 8.02 -8.40
C ASP A 39 7.58 8.82 -7.07
N ASP A 40 7.54 8.05 -5.99
CA ASP A 40 7.69 8.35 -4.56
C ASP A 40 6.57 9.11 -3.80
N ILE A 41 5.54 8.37 -3.38
CA ILE A 41 4.68 8.77 -2.24
C ILE A 41 5.01 7.88 -1.03
N ILE A 42 5.67 8.47 -0.03
CA ILE A 42 5.66 7.98 1.34
C ILE A 42 4.28 8.37 1.91
N ASP A 43 3.38 7.39 1.98
CA ASP A 43 2.11 7.51 2.67
C ASP A 43 2.38 7.58 4.18
N TYR A 44 2.26 8.77 4.77
CA TYR A 44 2.35 8.90 6.22
C TYR A 44 0.99 8.50 6.79
N PRO A 45 0.89 7.41 7.56
CA PRO A 45 -0.41 6.92 7.99
C PRO A 45 -1.06 7.94 8.91
N SER A 46 -2.23 8.44 8.49
CA SER A 46 -3.14 9.17 9.36
C SER A 46 -3.55 8.23 10.49
N SER A 47 -3.47 8.71 11.73
CA SER A 47 -3.60 7.95 12.99
C SER A 47 -5.00 7.39 13.29
N SER A 48 -5.81 7.07 12.27
CA SER A 48 -7.16 6.51 12.42
C SER A 48 -7.15 5.00 12.65
N ALA A 49 -6.24 4.51 13.49
CA ALA A 49 -6.15 3.10 13.89
C ALA A 49 -7.11 2.72 15.04
N PHE A 50 -7.90 3.68 15.53
CA PHE A 50 -8.95 3.44 16.52
C PHE A 50 -10.30 3.78 15.88
N PRO A 51 -11.28 2.85 15.88
CA PRO A 51 -12.68 3.19 15.63
C PRO A 51 -13.14 4.15 16.74
N ASP A 52 -13.31 5.42 16.41
CA ASP A 52 -13.95 6.37 17.32
C ASP A 52 -15.43 5.99 17.45
N GLU A 53 -15.87 5.71 18.67
CA GLU A 53 -17.28 5.58 18.99
C GLU A 53 -17.97 6.92 18.69
N LYS A 54 -18.98 6.89 17.83
CA LYS A 54 -19.76 8.07 17.46
C LYS A 54 -20.58 8.54 18.65
N ASP A 55 -20.19 9.67 19.24
CA ASP A 55 -21.07 10.44 20.11
C ASP A 55 -21.97 11.35 19.25
N GLU A 56 -23.27 11.24 19.46
CA GLU A 56 -24.30 11.99 18.74
C GLU A 56 -24.31 13.45 19.22
N THR A 57 -23.82 14.37 18.38
CA THR A 57 -24.27 15.77 18.44
C THR A 57 -24.62 16.26 17.03
N ASP A 58 -25.90 16.54 16.90
CA ASP A 58 -26.61 17.13 15.77
C ASP A 58 -26.20 18.61 15.62
N ASP A 59 -25.56 18.97 14.51
CA ASP A 59 -25.87 20.26 13.88
C ASP A 59 -25.81 20.16 12.36
N SER A 60 -26.85 20.72 11.78
CA SER A 60 -27.33 20.53 10.43
C SER A 60 -26.71 21.51 9.44
N SER A 61 -26.02 21.00 8.42
CA SER A 61 -25.96 21.69 7.12
C SER A 61 -25.85 20.67 5.98
N LYS A 62 -26.95 20.56 5.22
CA LYS A 62 -27.07 19.70 4.04
C LYS A 62 -26.22 20.27 2.90
N ASN A 63 -25.28 19.49 2.37
CA ASN A 63 -24.63 19.76 1.10
C ASN A 63 -25.34 19.00 -0.05
N PRO A 64 -25.86 19.71 -1.08
CA PRO A 64 -26.62 19.13 -2.18
C PRO A 64 -25.74 18.96 -3.43
N PHE A 65 -24.64 18.22 -3.37
CA PHE A 65 -23.99 17.76 -4.61
C PHE A 65 -23.06 16.57 -4.34
N SER A 66 -23.63 15.38 -4.47
CA SER A 66 -22.93 14.11 -4.62
C SER A 66 -22.08 14.15 -5.90
N SER A 67 -20.82 14.58 -5.80
CA SER A 67 -19.82 14.22 -6.81
C SER A 67 -19.18 12.90 -6.39
N THR A 68 -19.57 11.85 -7.10
CA THR A 68 -19.05 10.48 -7.09
C THR A 68 -17.52 10.46 -7.18
N GLN A 69 -16.84 10.67 -6.05
CA GLN A 69 -15.50 10.16 -5.89
C GLN A 69 -15.66 8.65 -5.84
N LYS A 70 -15.18 7.98 -6.89
CA LYS A 70 -14.85 6.56 -6.83
C LYS A 70 -14.07 6.38 -5.54
N SER A 71 -14.75 5.87 -4.52
CA SER A 71 -14.12 5.07 -3.51
C SER A 71 -13.28 4.10 -4.30
N LYS A 72 -11.96 4.34 -4.36
CA LYS A 72 -11.05 3.21 -4.38
C LYS A 72 -11.48 2.50 -3.12
N SER A 73 -12.34 1.51 -3.32
CA SER A 73 -12.91 0.75 -2.24
C SER A 73 -11.72 0.45 -1.37
N THR A 74 -11.74 0.94 -0.14
CA THR A 74 -11.37 0.12 0.99
C THR A 74 -12.26 -1.11 0.84
N SER A 75 -11.90 -1.96 -0.15
CA SER A 75 -12.30 -3.33 -0.20
C SER A 75 -11.94 -3.76 1.19
N ASN A 76 -12.95 -4.24 1.93
CA ASN A 76 -12.72 -4.95 3.17
C ASN A 76 -11.75 -6.07 2.81
N THR A 77 -10.46 -5.76 2.83
CA THR A 77 -9.40 -6.66 2.50
C THR A 77 -9.45 -7.68 3.61
N LYS A 78 -9.22 -8.94 3.26
CA LYS A 78 -9.35 -10.03 4.23
C LYS A 78 -8.38 -9.87 5.41
N THR A 79 -7.44 -8.93 5.32
CA THR A 79 -6.31 -8.72 6.23
C THR A 79 -5.99 -7.22 6.44
N PRO A 80 -6.89 -6.43 7.06
CA PRO A 80 -6.74 -4.96 7.18
C PRO A 80 -5.50 -4.52 7.97
N VAL A 81 -4.97 -5.37 8.84
CA VAL A 81 -3.72 -5.09 9.57
C VAL A 81 -2.50 -5.38 8.69
N LEU A 82 -2.55 -6.41 7.85
CA LEU A 82 -1.41 -6.84 7.05
C LEU A 82 -1.13 -5.88 5.90
N ASP A 83 -2.14 -5.21 5.38
CA ASP A 83 -1.99 -4.31 4.23
C ASP A 83 -1.16 -3.06 4.56
N ASN A 84 -1.13 -2.65 5.83
CA ASN A 84 -0.35 -1.50 6.29
C ASN A 84 1.15 -1.83 6.51
N PHE A 85 1.50 -3.10 6.71
CA PHE A 85 2.87 -3.53 7.03
C PHE A 85 3.49 -4.47 6.00
N GLY A 86 2.66 -5.10 5.18
CA GLY A 86 3.05 -6.09 4.19
C GLY A 86 2.97 -5.53 2.77
N ARG A 87 3.77 -6.12 1.88
CA ARG A 87 3.60 -5.96 0.43
C ARG A 87 2.99 -7.24 -0.12
N ASP A 88 1.88 -7.13 -0.83
CA ASP A 88 1.28 -8.28 -1.51
C ASP A 88 2.00 -8.57 -2.83
N ILE A 89 2.91 -9.55 -2.77
CA ILE A 89 3.68 -10.02 -3.92
C ILE A 89 2.77 -10.68 -4.98
N THR A 90 1.63 -11.26 -4.58
CA THR A 90 0.68 -11.88 -5.51
C THR A 90 0.02 -10.83 -6.39
N SER A 91 -0.46 -9.74 -5.78
CA SER A 91 -1.03 -8.60 -6.52
C SER A 91 -0.01 -7.98 -7.48
N LEU A 92 1.25 -7.81 -7.06
CA LEU A 92 2.32 -7.30 -7.94
C LEU A 92 2.63 -8.23 -9.12
N ALA A 93 2.51 -9.54 -8.90
CA ALA A 93 2.69 -10.53 -9.94
C ALA A 93 1.53 -10.51 -10.95
N GLU A 94 0.29 -10.21 -10.53
CA GLU A 94 -0.87 -10.05 -11.43
C GLU A 94 -0.72 -8.83 -12.31
N GLU A 95 -0.16 -7.75 -11.77
CA GLU A 95 0.15 -6.52 -12.49
C GLU A 95 1.41 -6.63 -13.38
N ASN A 96 2.07 -7.79 -13.45
CA ASN A 96 3.33 -8.02 -14.17
C ASN A 96 4.46 -7.04 -13.78
N LYS A 97 4.49 -6.59 -12.53
CA LYS A 97 5.51 -5.66 -12.00
C LYS A 97 6.71 -6.36 -11.34
N LEU A 98 6.68 -7.69 -11.27
CA LEU A 98 7.78 -8.48 -10.71
C LEU A 98 8.79 -8.88 -11.78
N ASP A 99 10.05 -8.93 -11.38
CA ASP A 99 11.13 -9.40 -12.24
C ASP A 99 11.02 -10.91 -12.51
N PRO A 100 11.35 -11.37 -13.73
CA PRO A 100 11.34 -12.80 -14.05
C PRO A 100 12.44 -13.52 -13.27
N VAL A 101 12.05 -14.56 -12.54
CA VAL A 101 12.98 -15.37 -11.76
C VAL A 101 13.56 -16.49 -12.63
N VAL A 102 14.87 -16.44 -12.87
CA VAL A 102 15.59 -17.42 -13.71
C VAL A 102 16.49 -18.31 -12.83
N GLY A 103 16.48 -19.62 -13.10
CA GLY A 103 17.43 -20.56 -12.51
C GLY A 103 17.15 -21.02 -11.08
N ARG A 104 15.94 -20.78 -10.54
CA ARG A 104 15.52 -21.18 -9.18
C ARG A 104 14.33 -22.14 -9.13
N ASP A 105 14.12 -22.88 -10.21
CA ASP A 105 12.96 -23.75 -10.35
C ASP A 105 12.90 -24.85 -9.28
N LYS A 106 14.06 -25.39 -8.89
CA LYS A 106 14.15 -26.46 -7.88
C LYS A 106 13.75 -25.95 -6.49
N GLU A 107 14.21 -24.77 -6.10
CA GLU A 107 13.86 -24.15 -4.82
C GLU A 107 12.38 -23.78 -4.78
N ILE A 108 11.85 -23.17 -5.84
CA ILE A 108 10.44 -22.79 -5.93
C ILE A 108 9.55 -24.04 -5.86
N GLN A 109 9.93 -25.12 -6.56
CA GLN A 109 9.22 -26.40 -6.50
C GLN A 109 9.24 -27.00 -5.07
N ARG A 110 10.39 -26.94 -4.39
CA ARG A 110 10.54 -27.41 -3.00
C ARG A 110 9.65 -26.61 -2.05
N VAL A 111 9.61 -25.29 -2.18
CA VAL A 111 8.78 -24.38 -1.38
C VAL A 111 7.30 -24.70 -1.56
N SER A 112 6.85 -24.85 -2.81
CA SER A 112 5.49 -25.27 -3.14
C SER A 112 5.11 -26.59 -2.48
N GLN A 113 5.99 -27.59 -2.55
CA GLN A 113 5.76 -28.90 -1.95
C GLN A 113 5.71 -28.85 -0.41
N ILE A 114 6.48 -27.97 0.22
CA ILE A 114 6.45 -27.80 1.69
C ILE A 114 5.14 -27.12 2.10
N LEU A 115 4.74 -26.07 1.40
CA LEU A 115 3.50 -25.32 1.68
C LEU A 115 2.24 -26.18 1.53
N SER A 116 2.26 -27.18 0.65
CA SER A 116 1.12 -28.10 0.44
C SER A 116 0.98 -29.17 1.55
N ARG A 117 1.88 -29.24 2.53
CA ARG A 117 1.81 -30.23 3.62
C ARG A 117 0.77 -29.83 4.65
N ARG A 118 0.14 -30.82 5.31
CA ARG A 118 -0.78 -30.57 6.44
C ARG A 118 -0.07 -30.19 7.75
N LYS A 119 1.20 -30.57 7.91
CA LYS A 119 2.02 -30.30 9.10
C LYS A 119 3.40 -29.80 8.67
N LYS A 120 3.98 -28.86 9.44
CA LYS A 120 5.29 -28.24 9.15
C LYS A 120 5.35 -27.66 7.72
N ASN A 121 4.36 -26.86 7.38
CA ASN A 121 4.21 -26.24 6.06
C ASN A 121 4.95 -24.91 5.92
N ASN A 122 5.71 -24.48 6.92
CA ASN A 122 6.46 -23.23 6.89
C ASN A 122 7.86 -23.48 6.32
N PRO A 123 8.13 -23.16 5.03
CA PRO A 123 9.45 -23.30 4.45
C PRO A 123 10.41 -22.29 5.08
N LEU A 124 11.67 -22.68 5.23
CA LEU A 124 12.74 -21.81 5.72
C LEU A 124 13.88 -21.82 4.71
N LEU A 125 14.24 -20.64 4.21
CA LEU A 125 15.26 -20.45 3.18
C LEU A 125 16.60 -20.08 3.84
N ILE A 126 17.59 -20.95 3.67
CA ILE A 126 18.94 -20.76 4.23
C ILE A 126 19.92 -20.44 3.09
N GLY A 127 20.93 -19.61 3.37
CA GLY A 127 22.08 -19.40 2.49
C GLY A 127 22.84 -18.13 2.87
N GLU A 128 23.85 -17.78 2.09
CA GLU A 128 24.62 -16.55 2.25
C GLU A 128 23.76 -15.28 2.12
N PRO A 129 24.17 -14.14 2.72
CA PRO A 129 23.50 -12.86 2.50
C PRO A 129 23.63 -12.44 1.02
N GLY A 130 22.67 -11.66 0.52
CA GLY A 130 22.73 -11.12 -0.85
C GLY A 130 22.35 -12.10 -1.97
N VAL A 131 22.23 -13.40 -1.70
CA VAL A 131 21.78 -14.41 -2.69
C VAL A 131 20.31 -14.27 -3.11
N GLY A 132 19.63 -13.16 -2.83
CA GLY A 132 18.26 -12.90 -3.30
C GLY A 132 17.22 -13.92 -2.85
N LYS A 133 17.21 -14.34 -1.58
CA LYS A 133 16.21 -15.32 -1.07
C LYS A 133 14.77 -14.86 -1.33
N SER A 134 14.53 -13.55 -1.31
CA SER A 134 13.24 -12.93 -1.65
C SER A 134 12.75 -13.24 -3.06
N ALA A 135 13.66 -13.40 -4.03
CA ALA A 135 13.31 -13.77 -5.41
C ALA A 135 12.62 -15.15 -5.49
N ILE A 136 12.82 -16.03 -4.50
CA ILE A 136 12.09 -17.31 -4.45
C ILE A 136 10.61 -17.08 -4.14
N ALA A 137 10.28 -16.07 -3.33
CA ALA A 137 8.89 -15.70 -3.02
C ALA A 137 8.21 -15.05 -4.24
N GLU A 138 8.91 -14.17 -4.95
CA GLU A 138 8.43 -13.58 -6.21
C GLU A 138 8.19 -14.64 -7.29
N GLY A 139 9.12 -15.59 -7.42
CA GLY A 139 8.99 -16.72 -8.34
C GLY A 139 7.84 -17.65 -7.97
N LEU A 140 7.55 -17.82 -6.68
CA LEU A 140 6.38 -18.56 -6.21
C LEU A 140 5.08 -17.83 -6.60
N ALA A 141 5.00 -16.51 -6.41
CA ALA A 141 3.82 -15.71 -6.78
C ALA A 141 3.53 -15.78 -8.29
N LEU A 142 4.56 -15.62 -9.13
CA LEU A 142 4.43 -15.81 -10.58
C LEU A 142 3.90 -17.21 -10.93
N ARG A 143 4.35 -18.25 -10.21
CA ARG A 143 3.91 -19.63 -10.43
C ARG A 143 2.46 -19.89 -10.00
N ILE A 144 1.99 -19.20 -8.96
CA ILE A 144 0.59 -19.21 -8.52
C ILE A 144 -0.31 -18.68 -9.62
N ILE A 145 0.00 -17.51 -10.19
CA ILE A 145 -0.82 -16.86 -11.23
C ILE A 145 -0.82 -17.66 -12.52
N GLN A 146 0.34 -18.20 -12.92
CA GLN A 146 0.45 -19.06 -14.08
C GLN A 146 -0.27 -20.41 -13.89
N LYS A 147 -0.81 -20.70 -12.70
CA LYS A 147 -1.43 -21.97 -12.30
C LYS A 147 -0.52 -23.19 -12.56
N LYS A 148 0.80 -22.98 -12.57
CA LYS A 148 1.80 -24.02 -12.85
C LYS A 148 2.21 -24.76 -11.58
N PHE A 149 1.23 -25.29 -10.88
CA PHE A 149 1.49 -26.28 -9.83
C PHE A 149 1.32 -27.66 -10.44
N GLN A 150 2.44 -28.37 -10.61
CA GLN A 150 2.37 -29.77 -11.03
C GLN A 150 1.79 -30.58 -9.87
N GLY A 151 0.51 -30.93 -10.02
CA GLY A 151 -0.16 -32.08 -9.41
C GLY A 151 0.18 -32.38 -7.95
N ILE A 152 -0.55 -31.74 -7.03
CA ILE A 152 -0.84 -32.34 -5.73
C ILE A 152 -2.35 -32.30 -5.59
N VAL A 153 -2.97 -33.45 -5.82
CA VAL A 153 -4.39 -33.72 -5.56
C VAL A 153 -4.63 -33.50 -4.05
N TRP A 154 -5.63 -32.67 -3.72
CA TRP A 154 -6.02 -32.33 -2.36
C TRP A 154 -6.61 -33.53 -1.59
#